data_AF-U6P7T8-F1
#
_entry.id   AF-U6P7T8-F1
#
_cell.length_a   1.000
_cell.length_b   1.000
_cell.length_c   1.000
_cell.angle_alpha   90.00
_cell.angle_beta   90.00
_cell.angle_gamma   90.00
#
_symmetry.space_group_name_H-M   'P 1'
#
loop_
_entity.id
_entity.type
_entity.pdbx_description
1 polymer ?
#
loop_
_entity_poly.entity_id
_entity_poly.type
_entity_poly.pdbx_seq_one_letter_code
_entity_poly.pdbx_strand_id
1 'polypeptide(L)'
;MSDAGSSLSGFEYTIDKTWDGLPIDHDPIHVKMKWHFARQRGKPHKRVIKVNFESPLFDDPEAPPDPPGILPGLWEYEVVEFFFANNRDQYIEVEVGPHGHWLCLLFDGIRKPFNNGEELELEISNKFVGNVWHCEFEIPLAYLPGNITKFNSFAIHGSGKDRVYEALNPVTDGNYKEPDFHRLQFYGRINMNRLLPEGYGTKPFIDYKYGDIWKDHY
;
A
#
# COMPACT_ATOMS: atom_id res chain seq x y z
N MET A 1 -11.96 24.64 -25.07
CA MET A 1 -12.27 23.20 -24.96
C MET A 1 -12.55 22.95 -23.50
N SER A 2 -13.73 22.42 -23.20
CA SER A 2 -14.27 22.28 -21.85
C SER A 2 -13.33 21.47 -20.96
N ASP A 3 -12.88 22.09 -19.87
CA ASP A 3 -12.33 21.42 -18.69
C ASP A 3 -13.40 20.44 -18.18
N ALA A 4 -13.35 19.18 -18.63
CA ALA A 4 -13.99 18.11 -17.91
C ALA A 4 -13.17 17.93 -16.63
N GLY A 5 -13.52 18.71 -15.60
CA GLY A 5 -12.83 18.70 -14.32
C GLY A 5 -12.67 17.27 -13.84
N SER A 6 -11.43 16.81 -13.78
CA SER A 6 -11.08 15.52 -13.19
C SER A 6 -11.57 15.51 -11.75
N SER A 7 -12.76 14.93 -11.49
CA SER A 7 -13.30 14.81 -10.14
C SER A 7 -12.61 13.65 -9.43
N LEU A 8 -11.32 13.82 -9.12
CA LEU A 8 -10.54 12.87 -8.33
C LEU A 8 -11.19 12.75 -6.96
N SER A 9 -12.08 11.78 -6.82
CA SER A 9 -12.86 11.58 -5.59
C SER A 9 -12.02 10.99 -4.46
N GLY A 10 -10.82 10.48 -4.79
CA GLY A 10 -10.08 9.59 -3.90
C GLY A 10 -10.69 8.19 -3.84
N PHE A 11 -10.12 7.37 -2.97
CA PHE A 11 -10.54 6.01 -2.67
C PHE A 11 -10.52 5.80 -1.15
N GLU A 12 -11.63 5.35 -0.60
CA GLU A 12 -11.84 5.19 0.85
C GLU A 12 -12.42 3.79 1.09
N TYR A 13 -11.92 3.10 2.11
CA TYR A 13 -12.35 1.75 2.47
C TYR A 13 -12.05 1.45 3.94
N THR A 14 -12.49 0.28 4.38
CA THR A 14 -12.28 -0.21 5.74
C THR A 14 -11.83 -1.67 5.69
N ILE A 15 -10.88 -2.02 6.53
CA ILE A 15 -10.50 -3.41 6.81
C ILE A 15 -11.23 -3.80 8.09
N ASP A 16 -12.21 -4.70 7.95
CA ASP A 16 -13.11 -5.13 9.03
C ASP A 16 -13.20 -6.66 9.15
N LYS A 17 -12.29 -7.38 8.47
CA LYS A 17 -12.29 -8.84 8.39
C LYS A 17 -10.89 -9.41 8.40
N THR A 18 -10.79 -10.62 8.90
CA THR A 18 -9.62 -11.48 8.76
C THR A 18 -9.40 -11.90 7.31
N TRP A 19 -8.22 -12.42 7.01
CA TRP A 19 -7.82 -12.94 5.69
C TRP A 19 -8.74 -14.02 5.14
N ASP A 20 -9.44 -14.75 6.01
CA ASP A 20 -10.42 -15.79 5.71
C ASP A 20 -11.88 -15.31 5.79
N GLY A 21 -12.10 -14.02 6.03
CA GLY A 21 -13.40 -13.36 5.92
C GLY A 21 -14.26 -13.38 7.18
N LEU A 22 -13.69 -13.71 8.34
CA LEU A 22 -14.35 -13.60 9.63
C LEU A 22 -14.32 -12.13 10.10
N PRO A 23 -15.33 -11.66 10.84
CA PRO A 23 -15.29 -10.31 11.42
C PRO A 23 -14.17 -10.19 12.46
N ILE A 24 -13.55 -9.01 12.53
CA ILE A 24 -12.59 -8.64 13.59
C ILE A 24 -13.33 -8.30 14.90
N ASP A 25 -12.61 -8.31 16.03
CA ASP A 25 -13.13 -8.04 17.38
C ASP A 25 -12.64 -6.72 18.00
N HIS A 26 -11.95 -5.88 17.22
CA HIS A 26 -11.52 -4.52 17.56
C HIS A 26 -12.07 -3.48 16.57
N ASP A 27 -11.73 -2.21 16.79
CA ASP A 27 -12.10 -1.13 15.89
C ASP A 27 -11.46 -1.34 14.49
N PRO A 28 -12.20 -1.17 13.39
CA PRO A 28 -11.68 -1.35 12.04
C PRO A 28 -10.61 -0.34 11.63
N ILE A 29 -9.79 -0.72 10.65
CA ILE A 29 -8.81 0.19 10.04
C ILE A 29 -9.49 0.98 8.92
N HIS A 30 -9.48 2.30 9.02
CA HIS A 30 -10.08 3.20 8.03
C HIS A 30 -9.00 3.84 7.16
N VAL A 31 -9.08 3.65 5.85
CA VAL A 31 -8.07 4.16 4.90
C VAL A 31 -8.68 5.15 3.93
N LYS A 32 -7.92 6.20 3.62
CA LYS A 32 -8.23 7.23 2.63
C LYS A 32 -7.03 7.53 1.75
N MET A 33 -7.22 7.35 0.45
CA MET A 33 -6.22 7.60 -0.59
C MET A 33 -6.66 8.74 -1.50
N LYS A 34 -5.72 9.61 -1.88
CA LYS A 34 -5.99 10.75 -2.78
C LYS A 34 -4.80 11.05 -3.66
N TRP A 35 -5.08 11.61 -4.84
CA TRP A 35 -4.07 12.29 -5.63
C TRP A 35 -3.43 13.43 -4.83
N HIS A 36 -2.10 13.52 -4.86
CA HIS A 36 -1.40 14.70 -4.39
C HIS A 36 -0.36 15.17 -5.42
N PHE A 37 -0.51 16.42 -5.84
CA PHE A 37 0.42 17.13 -6.70
C PHE A 37 0.93 18.38 -5.98
N ALA A 38 2.26 18.50 -5.86
CA ALA A 38 2.89 19.70 -5.34
C ALA A 38 3.98 20.20 -6.29
N ARG A 39 3.87 21.46 -6.72
CA ARG A 39 4.93 22.13 -7.47
C ARG A 39 6.05 22.49 -6.52
N GLN A 40 7.24 21.95 -6.78
CA GLN A 40 8.43 22.29 -6.03
C GLN A 40 9.32 23.20 -6.88
N ARG A 41 9.73 24.35 -6.34
CA ARG A 41 10.61 25.28 -7.04
C ARG A 41 12.04 24.75 -7.00
N GLY A 42 12.68 24.62 -8.16
CA GLY A 42 14.06 24.14 -8.28
C GLY A 42 14.24 22.64 -8.00
N LYS A 43 13.14 21.88 -7.88
CA LYS A 43 13.12 20.43 -7.71
C LYS A 43 12.04 19.81 -8.61
N PRO A 44 12.09 18.50 -8.90
CA PRO A 44 11.01 17.79 -9.54
C PRO A 44 9.67 18.02 -8.84
N HIS A 45 8.59 18.14 -9.60
CA HIS A 45 7.27 18.23 -9.00
C HIS A 45 6.88 16.91 -8.37
N LYS A 46 6.25 16.99 -7.20
CA LYS A 46 5.78 15.83 -6.47
C LYS A 46 4.47 15.33 -7.08
N ARG A 47 4.43 14.04 -7.36
CA ARG A 47 3.28 13.32 -7.95
C ARG A 47 3.15 12.01 -7.21
N VAL A 48 2.23 11.95 -6.27
CA VAL A 48 2.09 10.82 -5.35
C VAL A 48 0.62 10.47 -5.15
N ILE A 49 0.37 9.21 -4.76
CA ILE A 49 -0.86 8.86 -4.06
C ILE A 49 -0.60 9.06 -2.58
N LYS A 50 -1.31 10.00 -1.97
CA LYS A 50 -1.25 10.24 -0.53
C LYS A 50 -2.23 9.31 0.17
N VAL A 51 -1.74 8.51 1.10
CA VAL A 51 -2.51 7.55 1.90
C VAL A 51 -2.56 8.06 3.33
N ASN A 52 -3.74 8.01 3.94
CA ASN A 52 -3.96 8.30 5.34
C ASN A 52 -4.77 7.15 5.90
N PHE A 53 -4.43 6.65 7.08
CA PHE A 53 -5.27 5.71 7.77
C PHE A 53 -5.24 5.90 9.29
N GLU A 54 -6.26 5.32 9.91
CA GLU A 54 -6.41 5.22 11.36
C GLU A 54 -6.59 3.75 11.69
N SER A 55 -5.80 3.25 12.65
CA SER A 55 -5.81 1.88 13.15
C SER A 55 -5.74 1.92 14.68
N PRO A 56 -6.29 0.94 15.40
CA PRO A 56 -5.79 0.64 16.73
C PRO A 56 -4.27 0.45 16.68
N LEU A 57 -3.56 0.94 17.70
CA LEU A 57 -2.18 0.56 17.96
C LEU A 57 -2.20 -0.72 18.79
N PHE A 58 -1.69 -1.81 18.21
CA PHE A 58 -1.61 -3.09 18.89
C PHE A 58 -0.31 -3.23 19.70
N ASP A 59 0.79 -2.69 19.16
CA ASP A 59 2.17 -2.76 19.67
C ASP A 59 2.58 -4.20 20.01
N ASP A 60 2.08 -5.16 19.21
CA ASP A 60 2.38 -6.59 19.29
C ASP A 60 2.61 -7.14 17.87
N PRO A 61 3.81 -7.69 17.57
CA PRO A 61 4.99 -7.80 18.43
C PRO A 61 5.61 -6.44 18.78
N GLU A 62 6.57 -6.46 19.72
CA GLU A 62 7.39 -5.29 20.07
C GLU A 62 8.01 -4.65 18.81
N ALA A 63 8.21 -3.33 18.88
CA ALA A 63 8.83 -2.55 17.81
C ALA A 63 10.10 -3.19 17.23
N PRO A 64 10.35 -3.06 15.92
CA PRO A 64 11.61 -3.48 15.33
C PRO A 64 12.82 -2.85 16.06
N PRO A 65 13.92 -3.59 16.25
CA PRO A 65 15.11 -3.08 16.93
C PRO A 65 15.86 -2.04 16.08
N ASP A 66 15.67 -2.07 14.76
CA ASP A 66 16.25 -1.15 13.80
C ASP A 66 15.65 0.26 13.93
N PRO A 67 16.41 1.33 13.63
CA PRO A 67 15.85 2.67 13.60
C PRO A 67 14.77 2.80 12.51
N PRO A 68 13.86 3.80 12.61
CA PRO A 68 12.86 4.07 11.58
C PRO A 68 13.51 4.22 10.19
N GLY A 69 12.95 3.57 9.18
CA GLY A 69 13.57 3.43 7.86
C GLY A 69 13.02 2.25 7.06
N ILE A 70 13.69 1.95 5.95
CA ILE A 70 13.43 0.73 5.18
C ILE A 70 13.74 -0.50 6.04
N LEU A 71 12.78 -1.42 6.17
CA LEU A 71 12.93 -2.65 6.95
C LEU A 71 12.46 -3.88 6.15
N PRO A 72 13.38 -4.69 5.59
CA PRO A 72 13.05 -5.99 5.04
C PRO A 72 12.46 -6.91 6.12
N GLY A 73 11.35 -7.58 5.82
CA GLY A 73 10.65 -8.42 6.81
C GLY A 73 9.75 -7.66 7.76
N LEU A 74 9.34 -6.42 7.40
CA LEU A 74 8.44 -5.61 8.23
C LEU A 74 7.11 -6.34 8.52
N TRP A 75 6.63 -7.18 7.60
CA TRP A 75 5.48 -8.07 7.85
C TRP A 75 5.58 -8.95 9.09
N GLU A 76 6.77 -9.19 9.67
CA GLU A 76 6.92 -9.91 10.95
C GLU A 76 6.37 -9.11 12.15
N TYR A 77 6.18 -7.79 11.99
CA TYR A 77 5.73 -6.84 13.02
C TYR A 77 4.28 -6.38 12.83
N GLU A 78 3.83 -5.44 13.65
CA GLU A 78 2.59 -4.70 13.38
C GLU A 78 2.76 -3.86 12.11
N VAL A 79 1.92 -4.12 11.11
CA VAL A 79 2.04 -3.52 9.77
C VAL A 79 0.68 -3.34 9.11
N VAL A 80 0.56 -2.31 8.28
CA VAL A 80 -0.51 -2.19 7.28
C VAL A 80 0.11 -2.23 5.88
N GLU A 81 -0.47 -3.06 5.02
CA GLU A 81 0.05 -3.35 3.69
C GLU A 81 -0.93 -2.92 2.59
N PHE A 82 -0.38 -2.51 1.44
CA PHE A 82 -1.13 -2.02 0.29
C PHE A 82 -0.57 -2.60 -1.00
N PHE A 83 -1.43 -3.24 -1.78
CA PHE A 83 -1.05 -3.87 -3.03
C PHE A 83 -1.81 -3.27 -4.21
N PHE A 84 -1.07 -2.80 -5.21
CA PHE A 84 -1.62 -2.28 -6.45
C PHE A 84 -1.15 -3.16 -7.61
N ALA A 85 -2.07 -3.88 -8.24
CA ALA A 85 -1.76 -4.90 -9.25
C ALA A 85 -2.45 -4.63 -10.60
N ASN A 86 -1.78 -5.02 -11.69
CA ASN A 86 -2.36 -5.01 -13.03
C ASN A 86 -2.72 -6.43 -13.52
N ASN A 87 -3.21 -6.53 -14.75
CA ASN A 87 -3.62 -7.82 -15.35
C ASN A 87 -2.46 -8.64 -15.91
N ARG A 88 -1.22 -8.16 -15.80
CA ARG A 88 0.01 -8.87 -16.16
C ARG A 88 0.70 -9.46 -14.92
N ASP A 89 0.03 -9.44 -13.78
CA ASP A 89 0.58 -9.85 -12.48
C ASP A 89 1.82 -9.04 -12.08
N GLN A 90 1.90 -7.79 -12.54
CA GLN A 90 2.85 -6.81 -12.03
C GLN A 90 2.18 -6.03 -10.91
N TYR A 91 2.89 -5.84 -9.82
CA TYR A 91 2.35 -5.18 -8.64
C TYR A 91 3.44 -4.56 -7.78
N ILE A 92 3.02 -3.61 -6.97
CA ILE A 92 3.78 -3.14 -5.81
C ILE A 92 3.13 -3.68 -4.55
N GLU A 93 3.96 -3.94 -3.56
CA GLU A 93 3.61 -4.14 -2.16
C GLU A 93 4.21 -2.98 -1.38
N VAL A 94 3.39 -2.28 -0.59
CA VAL A 94 3.83 -1.21 0.31
C VAL A 94 3.42 -1.58 1.71
N GLU A 95 4.39 -1.65 2.60
CA GLU A 95 4.24 -1.98 4.01
C GLU A 95 4.63 -0.76 4.85
N VAL A 96 3.85 -0.45 5.89
CA VAL A 96 4.17 0.61 6.85
C VAL A 96 3.86 0.17 8.26
N GLY A 97 4.77 0.43 9.20
CA GLY A 97 4.62 0.10 10.62
C GLY A 97 4.41 1.34 11.50
N PRO A 98 3.87 1.18 12.72
CA PRO A 98 3.61 2.30 13.64
C PRO A 98 4.89 3.00 14.09
N HIS A 99 6.02 2.28 14.08
CA HIS A 99 7.32 2.78 14.54
C HIS A 99 8.14 3.53 13.48
N GLY A 100 7.53 3.84 12.33
CA GLY A 100 8.14 4.65 11.27
C GLY A 100 8.99 3.84 10.29
N HIS A 101 8.89 2.51 10.33
CA HIS A 101 9.45 1.61 9.33
C HIS A 101 8.52 1.46 8.14
N TRP A 102 9.10 1.21 6.97
CA TRP A 102 8.35 0.85 5.77
C TRP A 102 9.12 -0.15 4.92
N LEU A 103 8.42 -0.78 3.98
CA LEU A 103 9.02 -1.55 2.91
C LEU A 103 8.21 -1.32 1.63
N CYS A 104 8.89 -1.29 0.49
CA CYS A 104 8.25 -1.27 -0.82
C CYS A 104 8.90 -2.35 -1.67
N LEU A 105 8.12 -3.24 -2.27
CA LEU A 105 8.63 -4.29 -3.15
C LEU A 105 7.93 -4.18 -4.51
N LEU A 106 8.69 -4.35 -5.60
CA LEU A 106 8.16 -4.28 -6.96
C LEU A 106 8.31 -5.63 -7.66
N PHE A 107 7.20 -6.11 -8.23
CA PHE A 107 7.10 -7.46 -8.77
C PHE A 107 6.73 -7.46 -10.25
N ASP A 108 7.37 -8.37 -11.00
CA ASP A 108 7.00 -8.71 -12.38
C ASP A 108 6.62 -10.19 -12.45
N GLY A 109 5.37 -10.46 -12.05
CA GLY A 109 4.83 -11.79 -11.80
C GLY A 109 4.72 -12.11 -10.30
N ILE A 110 3.78 -13.01 -9.98
CA ILE A 110 3.51 -13.45 -8.61
C ILE A 110 4.79 -13.95 -7.95
N ARG A 111 5.18 -13.31 -6.82
CA ARG A 111 6.38 -13.62 -6.02
C ARG A 111 7.69 -13.55 -6.81
N LYS A 112 7.77 -12.68 -7.81
CA LYS A 112 8.99 -12.39 -8.58
C LYS A 112 9.41 -10.93 -8.40
N PRO A 113 9.99 -10.57 -7.24
CA PRO A 113 10.47 -9.21 -7.03
C PRO A 113 11.65 -8.94 -7.96
N PHE A 114 11.62 -7.81 -8.66
CA PHE A 114 12.79 -7.28 -9.38
C PHE A 114 13.46 -6.12 -8.62
N ASN A 115 12.78 -5.56 -7.61
CA ASN A 115 13.31 -4.58 -6.67
C ASN A 115 12.87 -4.97 -5.26
N ASN A 116 13.81 -5.10 -4.32
CA ASN A 116 13.53 -5.54 -2.95
C ASN A 116 13.48 -4.38 -1.93
N GLY A 117 13.30 -3.14 -2.43
CA GLY A 117 12.97 -1.99 -1.59
C GLY A 117 14.15 -1.24 -1.01
N GLU A 118 15.40 -1.64 -1.30
CA GLU A 118 16.60 -1.10 -0.65
C GLU A 118 16.80 0.42 -0.87
N GLU A 119 16.18 0.98 -1.90
CA GLU A 119 16.25 2.41 -2.25
C GLU A 119 14.86 3.07 -2.41
N LEU A 120 13.79 2.35 -2.04
CA LEU A 120 12.41 2.84 -2.22
C LEU A 120 11.95 3.60 -0.98
N GLU A 121 12.38 4.85 -0.91
CA GLU A 121 12.06 5.79 0.16
C GLU A 121 10.58 6.22 0.14
N LEU A 122 9.96 6.31 1.31
CA LEU A 122 8.65 6.90 1.54
C LEU A 122 8.74 8.13 2.45
N GLU A 123 7.92 9.15 2.18
CA GLU A 123 7.63 10.18 3.18
C GLU A 123 6.49 9.65 4.05
N ILE A 124 6.78 9.33 5.32
CA ILE A 124 5.84 8.78 6.30
C ILE A 124 5.79 9.65 7.57
N SER A 125 4.60 9.77 8.14
CA SER A 125 4.34 10.43 9.41
C SER A 125 3.36 9.62 10.24
N ASN A 126 3.79 9.24 11.45
CA ASN A 126 2.95 8.56 12.43
C ASN A 126 2.62 9.51 13.57
N LYS A 127 1.36 9.48 14.01
CA LYS A 127 0.87 10.23 15.16
C LYS A 127 -0.05 9.33 15.98
N PHE A 128 0.12 9.35 17.29
CA PHE A 128 -0.73 8.60 18.22
C PHE A 128 -1.68 9.54 18.96
N VAL A 129 -2.96 9.17 19.01
CA VAL A 129 -4.00 9.87 19.79
C VAL A 129 -4.70 8.83 20.65
N GLY A 130 -4.33 8.75 21.93
CA GLY A 130 -4.71 7.60 22.75
C GLY A 130 -4.10 6.32 22.18
N ASN A 131 -4.92 5.28 21.99
CA ASN A 131 -4.51 4.01 21.38
C ASN A 131 -4.81 3.95 19.87
N VAL A 132 -5.01 5.10 19.21
CA VAL A 132 -5.22 5.16 17.76
C VAL A 132 -3.92 5.61 17.10
N TRP A 133 -3.41 4.75 16.23
CA TRP A 133 -2.33 5.03 15.30
C TRP A 133 -2.90 5.72 14.05
N HIS A 134 -2.55 6.99 13.87
CA HIS A 134 -2.77 7.72 12.63
C HIS A 134 -1.49 7.70 11.80
N CYS A 135 -1.57 7.16 10.60
CA CYS A 135 -0.47 7.14 9.64
C CYS A 135 -0.83 7.98 8.42
N GLU A 136 0.14 8.75 7.95
CA GLU A 136 0.11 9.42 6.67
C GLU A 136 1.39 9.07 5.91
N PHE A 137 1.27 8.58 4.68
CA PHE A 137 2.42 8.36 3.82
C PHE A 137 2.09 8.62 2.34
N GLU A 138 3.11 8.68 1.51
CA GLU A 138 2.96 9.02 0.10
C GLU A 138 3.68 8.02 -0.80
N ILE A 139 2.94 7.45 -1.74
CA ILE A 139 3.46 6.50 -2.73
C ILE A 139 3.82 7.29 -4.00
N PRO A 140 5.10 7.38 -4.38
CA PRO A 140 5.52 7.94 -5.66
C PRO A 140 4.88 7.21 -6.84
N LEU A 141 4.40 7.97 -7.82
CA LEU A 141 3.83 7.38 -9.04
C LEU A 141 4.82 6.51 -9.82
N ALA A 142 6.12 6.80 -9.68
CA ALA A 142 7.17 6.01 -10.31
C ALA A 142 7.24 4.56 -9.80
N TYR A 143 6.75 4.31 -8.59
CA TYR A 143 6.78 2.97 -8.00
C TYR A 143 5.62 2.11 -8.53
N LEU A 144 4.55 2.73 -9.05
CA LEU A 144 3.37 2.02 -9.51
C LEU A 144 3.60 1.40 -10.91
N PRO A 145 3.17 0.15 -11.15
CA PRO A 145 3.12 -0.39 -12.50
C PRO A 145 2.06 0.34 -13.34
N GLY A 146 2.17 0.22 -14.66
CA GLY A 146 1.13 0.68 -15.57
C GLY A 146 -0.13 -0.19 -15.49
N ASN A 147 -1.28 0.41 -15.80
CA ASN A 147 -2.59 -0.24 -15.95
C ASN A 147 -3.04 -1.04 -14.72
N ILE A 148 -2.86 -0.49 -13.52
CA ILE A 148 -3.41 -1.06 -12.29
C ILE A 148 -4.94 -1.18 -12.40
N THR A 149 -5.44 -2.36 -12.05
CA THR A 149 -6.88 -2.69 -12.11
C THR A 149 -7.36 -3.44 -10.87
N LYS A 150 -6.43 -3.96 -10.06
CA LYS A 150 -6.69 -4.75 -8.86
C LYS A 150 -6.02 -4.09 -7.67
N PHE A 151 -6.66 -4.21 -6.52
CA PHE A 151 -6.16 -3.66 -5.26
C PHE A 151 -6.54 -4.57 -4.10
N ASN A 152 -5.63 -4.69 -3.13
CA ASN A 152 -5.96 -5.19 -1.81
C ASN A 152 -5.14 -4.47 -0.75
N SER A 153 -5.57 -4.60 0.50
CA SER A 153 -4.87 -4.04 1.63
C SER A 153 -5.06 -4.97 2.82
N PHE A 154 -4.02 -5.08 3.63
CA PHE A 154 -3.92 -6.03 4.71
C PHE A 154 -3.44 -5.33 5.98
N ALA A 155 -3.68 -5.96 7.12
CA ALA A 155 -3.02 -5.59 8.35
C ALA A 155 -2.59 -6.85 9.07
N ILE A 156 -1.45 -6.77 9.73
CA ILE A 156 -0.90 -7.85 10.54
C ILE A 156 -0.58 -7.26 11.90
N HIS A 157 -0.98 -7.97 12.96
CA HIS A 157 -0.62 -7.67 14.34
C HIS A 157 -0.69 -8.96 15.16
N GLY A 158 -0.29 -8.88 16.42
CA GLY A 158 -0.24 -10.01 17.32
C GLY A 158 0.95 -10.93 17.07
N SER A 159 1.23 -11.75 18.09
CA SER A 159 2.36 -12.67 18.10
C SER A 159 1.96 -14.14 18.26
N GLY A 160 2.76 -15.03 17.66
CA GLY A 160 2.62 -16.48 17.85
C GLY A 160 1.24 -17.00 17.45
N LYS A 161 0.53 -17.62 18.41
CA LYS A 161 -0.81 -18.19 18.19
C LYS A 161 -1.91 -17.11 18.09
N ASP A 162 -1.63 -15.92 18.62
CA ASP A 162 -2.56 -14.79 18.68
C ASP A 162 -2.30 -13.81 17.54
N ARG A 163 -1.47 -14.21 16.56
CA ARG A 163 -1.17 -13.44 15.35
C ARG A 163 -2.38 -13.39 14.43
N VAL A 164 -2.76 -12.17 14.07
CA VAL A 164 -3.94 -11.87 13.27
C VAL A 164 -3.52 -11.36 11.90
N TYR A 165 -4.24 -11.82 10.88
CA TYR A 165 -4.06 -11.40 9.51
C TYR A 165 -5.41 -10.89 9.01
N GLU A 166 -5.47 -9.62 8.66
CA GLU A 166 -6.68 -8.93 8.20
C GLU A 166 -6.58 -8.58 6.72
N ALA A 167 -7.73 -8.46 6.06
CA ALA A 167 -7.78 -8.16 4.64
C ALA A 167 -9.02 -7.33 4.27
N LEU A 168 -8.82 -6.32 3.43
CA LEU A 168 -9.92 -5.62 2.74
C LEU A 168 -10.75 -6.62 1.91
N ASN A 169 -10.08 -7.45 1.11
CA ASN A 169 -10.69 -8.57 0.40
C ASN A 169 -10.04 -9.87 0.90
N PRO A 170 -10.81 -10.79 1.51
CA PRO A 170 -10.30 -12.09 1.94
C PRO A 170 -9.57 -12.82 0.81
N VAL A 171 -8.44 -13.46 1.13
CA VAL A 171 -7.56 -14.14 0.15
C VAL A 171 -7.77 -15.65 0.12
N THR A 172 -9.04 -16.05 0.21
CA THR A 172 -9.47 -17.44 0.20
C THR A 172 -10.85 -17.59 -0.44
N ASP A 173 -11.11 -18.79 -0.95
CA ASP A 173 -12.43 -19.29 -1.36
C ASP A 173 -12.97 -20.34 -0.38
N GLY A 174 -12.33 -20.49 0.79
CA GLY A 174 -12.61 -21.51 1.80
C GLY A 174 -11.75 -22.78 1.67
N ASN A 175 -10.94 -22.92 0.61
CA ASN A 175 -10.08 -24.09 0.40
C ASN A 175 -8.64 -23.89 0.89
N TYR A 176 -8.25 -22.68 1.25
CA TYR A 176 -6.92 -22.37 1.75
C TYR A 176 -6.89 -22.41 3.28
N LYS A 177 -5.80 -22.98 3.82
CA LYS A 177 -5.61 -23.16 5.27
C LYS A 177 -4.77 -22.06 5.92
N GLU A 178 -4.02 -21.31 5.11
CA GLU A 178 -3.08 -20.29 5.57
C GLU A 178 -3.25 -19.00 4.76
N PRO A 179 -2.99 -17.83 5.38
CA PRO A 179 -2.95 -16.54 4.69
C PRO A 179 -1.86 -16.53 3.62
N ASP A 180 -2.14 -15.90 2.49
CA ASP A 180 -1.17 -15.62 1.44
C ASP A 180 -1.64 -14.39 0.66
N PHE A 181 -1.02 -13.27 0.94
CA PHE A 181 -1.41 -11.97 0.41
C PHE A 181 -1.04 -11.79 -1.06
N HIS A 182 -0.22 -12.67 -1.64
CA HIS A 182 0.14 -12.65 -3.06
C HIS A 182 -0.85 -13.38 -3.99
N ARG A 183 -1.99 -13.84 -3.47
CA ARG A 183 -3.06 -14.45 -4.27
C ARG A 183 -3.87 -13.38 -5.01
N LEU A 184 -3.27 -12.80 -6.06
CA LEU A 184 -3.83 -11.67 -6.82
C LEU A 184 -5.23 -11.93 -7.42
N GLN A 185 -5.65 -13.19 -7.55
CA GLN A 185 -6.99 -13.55 -8.02
C GLN A 185 -8.11 -13.11 -7.06
N PHE A 186 -7.80 -12.89 -5.78
CA PHE A 186 -8.78 -12.46 -4.76
C PHE A 186 -8.87 -10.94 -4.61
N TYR A 187 -8.02 -10.18 -5.29
CA TYR A 187 -7.98 -8.74 -5.13
C TYR A 187 -9.24 -8.09 -5.70
N GLY A 188 -9.72 -7.06 -4.99
CA GLY A 188 -10.83 -6.24 -5.44
C GLY A 188 -10.47 -5.40 -6.65
N ARG A 189 -11.47 -4.96 -7.42
CA ARG A 189 -11.24 -4.02 -8.53
C ARG A 189 -11.03 -2.60 -7.99
N ILE A 190 -10.06 -1.89 -8.57
CA ILE A 190 -9.86 -0.46 -8.30
C ILE A 190 -9.98 0.34 -9.60
N ASN A 191 -10.62 1.51 -9.50
CA ASN A 191 -10.67 2.47 -10.60
C ASN A 191 -9.64 3.58 -10.34
N MET A 192 -8.48 3.48 -10.97
CA MET A 192 -7.39 4.45 -10.79
C MET A 192 -7.73 5.86 -11.26
N ASN A 193 -8.75 6.06 -12.11
CA ASN A 193 -9.21 7.41 -12.50
C ASN A 193 -9.82 8.19 -11.32
N ARG A 194 -10.10 7.52 -10.20
CA ARG A 194 -10.50 8.18 -8.94
C ARG A 194 -9.30 8.75 -8.18
N LEU A 195 -8.11 8.19 -8.40
CA LEU A 195 -6.86 8.47 -7.68
C LEU A 195 -5.83 9.23 -8.51
N LEU A 196 -5.89 9.14 -9.83
CA LEU A 196 -4.92 9.73 -10.75
C LEU A 196 -5.64 10.54 -11.84
N PRO A 197 -5.09 11.70 -12.25
CA PRO A 197 -5.63 12.44 -13.40
C PRO A 197 -5.63 11.59 -14.68
N GLU A 198 -6.50 11.92 -15.63
CA GLU A 198 -6.58 11.21 -16.91
C GLU A 198 -5.21 11.14 -17.62
N GLY A 199 -4.90 9.98 -18.20
CA GLY A 199 -3.63 9.69 -18.86
C GLY A 199 -2.51 9.21 -17.92
N TYR A 200 -2.56 9.54 -16.63
CA TYR A 200 -1.64 8.99 -15.63
C TYR A 200 -1.96 7.52 -15.33
N GLY A 201 -0.93 6.72 -15.07
CA GLY A 201 -1.08 5.30 -14.71
C GLY A 201 -1.35 4.37 -15.90
N THR A 202 -1.47 4.85 -17.13
CA THR A 202 -1.58 4.00 -18.35
C THR A 202 -0.27 3.26 -18.68
N LYS A 203 0.85 3.82 -18.22
CA LYS A 203 2.20 3.24 -18.26
C LYS A 203 2.90 3.58 -16.95
N PRO A 204 3.94 2.83 -16.55
CA PRO A 204 4.82 3.25 -15.47
C PRO A 204 5.26 4.71 -15.65
N PHE A 205 5.23 5.47 -14.56
CA PHE A 205 5.54 6.89 -14.61
C PHE A 205 7.05 7.10 -14.54
N ILE A 206 7.64 7.67 -15.58
CA ILE A 206 9.05 8.07 -15.57
C ILE A 206 9.16 9.38 -14.79
N ASP A 207 9.76 9.32 -13.61
CA ASP A 207 9.95 10.48 -12.75
C ASP A 207 11.36 11.05 -12.87
N TYR A 208 11.51 12.36 -12.68
CA TYR A 208 12.84 12.97 -12.74
C TYR A 208 13.72 12.58 -11.56
N LYS A 209 13.15 12.42 -10.36
CA LYS A 209 13.87 12.02 -9.14
C LYS A 209 14.21 10.54 -9.18
N TYR A 210 13.24 9.70 -9.56
CA TYR A 210 13.36 8.25 -9.46
C TYR A 210 13.80 7.56 -10.76
N GLY A 211 13.77 8.27 -11.88
CA GLY A 211 14.04 7.71 -13.20
C GLY A 211 12.92 6.79 -13.69
N ASP A 212 13.31 5.81 -14.50
CA ASP A 212 12.43 4.76 -15.01
C ASP A 212 12.67 3.47 -14.22
N ILE A 213 11.95 3.30 -13.10
CA ILE A 213 12.10 2.14 -12.22
C ILE A 213 11.64 0.85 -12.90
N TRP A 214 10.62 0.94 -13.77
CA TRP A 214 10.03 -0.21 -14.47
C TRP A 214 10.68 -0.48 -15.82
N LYS A 215 11.87 0.08 -16.06
CA LYS A 215 12.64 -0.17 -17.27
C LYS A 215 12.83 -1.67 -17.45
N ASP A 216 12.65 -2.15 -18.68
CA ASP A 216 12.71 -3.57 -19.05
C ASP A 216 11.55 -4.44 -18.53
N HIS A 217 10.54 -3.85 -17.87
CA HIS A 217 9.34 -4.52 -17.33
C HIS A 217 8.01 -3.98 -17.90
N TYR A 218 8.02 -3.36 -19.09
CA TYR A 218 6.83 -2.76 -19.74
C TYR A 218 5.84 -3.72 -20.36
#